data_AF-A0A166KJV5-F1
#
_entry.id   AF-A0A166KJV5-F1
#
_cell.length_a   1.000
_cell.length_b   1.000
_cell.length_c   1.000
_cell.angle_alpha   90.00
_cell.angle_beta   90.00
_cell.angle_gamma   90.00
#
_symmetry.space_group_name_H-M   'P 1'
#
loop_
_entity.id
_entity.type
_entity.pdbx_description
1 polymer ?
#
loop_
_entity_poly.entity_id
_entity_poly.type
_entity_poly.pdbx_seq_one_letter_code
_entity_poly.pdbx_strand_id
1 'polypeptide(L)'
;MYHVKRLCAFLIILSTTQAYAECSDWDARAAADKAAEKYVSGKTFKRAMVLKKHLPSKRKEVASYVYVKADDLYYSVFSLINSKCKAQIIKRTNGKH
;
A
#
# COMPACT_ATOMS: atom_id res chain seq x y z
N MET A 1 -19.17 48.61 -39.64
CA MET A 1 -18.01 47.75 -39.94
C MET A 1 -17.54 47.10 -38.66
N TYR A 2 -17.69 45.78 -38.57
CA TYR A 2 -17.30 44.97 -37.42
C TYR A 2 -15.78 44.85 -37.35
N HIS A 3 -15.18 45.10 -36.18
CA HIS A 3 -13.84 44.61 -35.89
C HIS A 3 -13.79 43.97 -34.50
N VAL A 4 -14.13 42.69 -34.49
CA VAL A 4 -13.83 41.70 -33.46
C VAL A 4 -12.33 41.75 -33.16
N LYS A 5 -11.93 42.14 -31.95
CA LYS A 5 -10.57 41.94 -31.46
C LYS A 5 -10.57 40.80 -30.44
N ARG A 6 -10.14 39.65 -30.96
CA ARG A 6 -9.73 38.39 -30.33
C ARG A 6 -9.50 38.49 -28.82
N LEU A 7 -10.41 37.89 -28.05
CA LEU A 7 -10.13 37.37 -26.71
C LEU A 7 -9.07 36.25 -26.85
N CYS A 8 -7.81 36.56 -26.56
CA CYS A 8 -6.79 35.54 -26.31
C CYS A 8 -7.09 34.87 -24.97
N ALA A 9 -7.92 33.84 -24.99
CA ALA A 9 -8.09 32.95 -23.84
C ALA A 9 -6.81 32.12 -23.66
N PHE A 10 -5.94 32.57 -22.75
CA PHE A 10 -4.75 31.82 -22.34
C PHE A 10 -5.22 30.67 -21.41
N LEU A 11 -5.47 29.50 -22.00
CA LEU A 11 -5.89 28.31 -21.26
C LEU A 11 -4.65 27.68 -20.58
N ILE A 12 -4.32 28.14 -19.37
CA ILE A 12 -3.25 27.55 -18.57
C ILE A 12 -3.73 26.18 -18.05
N ILE A 13 -3.27 25.11 -18.68
CA ILE A 13 -3.47 23.74 -18.21
C ILE A 13 -2.62 23.55 -16.95
N LEU A 14 -3.23 23.66 -15.77
CA LEU A 14 -2.59 23.28 -14.50
C LEU A 14 -2.43 21.75 -14.48
N SER A 15 -1.26 21.27 -14.90
CA SER A 15 -0.83 19.89 -14.65
C SER A 15 -0.45 19.75 -13.19
N THR A 16 -1.43 19.54 -12.30
CA THR A 16 -1.13 19.17 -10.91
C THR A 16 -0.45 17.81 -10.92
N THR A 17 0.85 17.75 -10.58
CA THR A 17 1.49 16.48 -10.26
C THR A 17 0.76 15.92 -9.04
N GLN A 18 0.05 14.80 -9.19
CA GLN A 18 -0.47 14.08 -8.03
C GLN A 18 0.71 13.56 -7.21
N ALA A 19 1.21 14.41 -6.32
CA ALA A 19 2.02 14.01 -5.20
C ALA A 19 1.11 13.18 -4.29
N TYR A 20 1.04 11.87 -4.55
CA TYR A 20 0.41 10.96 -3.61
C TYR A 20 1.16 11.09 -2.29
N ALA A 21 0.44 11.52 -1.25
CA ALA A 21 0.96 11.50 0.11
C ALA A 21 1.50 10.09 0.39
N GLU A 22 2.62 10.02 1.11
CA GLU A 22 3.17 8.74 1.51
C GLU A 22 2.12 7.97 2.31
N CYS A 23 1.88 6.70 1.95
CA CYS A 23 0.95 5.85 2.69
C CYS A 23 1.32 5.85 4.18
N SER A 24 0.37 6.21 5.05
CA SER A 24 0.65 6.30 6.48
C SER A 24 1.06 4.92 7.02
N ASP A 25 1.76 4.87 8.15
CA ASP A 25 2.08 3.58 8.77
C ASP A 25 0.84 2.81 9.17
N TRP A 26 -0.26 3.51 9.49
CA TRP A 26 -1.53 2.89 9.84
C TRP A 26 -2.18 2.24 8.62
N ASP A 27 -2.28 2.97 7.50
CA ASP A 27 -2.83 2.45 6.25
C ASP A 27 -1.95 1.33 5.67
N ALA A 28 -0.63 1.45 5.80
CA ALA A 28 0.31 0.43 5.35
C ALA A 28 0.13 -0.89 6.10
N ARG A 29 -0.07 -0.83 7.42
CA ARG A 29 -0.40 -2.00 8.24
C ARG A 29 -1.74 -2.61 7.82
N ALA A 30 -2.78 -1.79 7.70
CA ALA A 30 -4.11 -2.28 7.29
C ALA A 30 -4.11 -2.93 5.90
N ALA A 31 -3.40 -2.34 4.94
CA ALA A 31 -3.24 -2.89 3.59
C ALA A 31 -2.46 -4.21 3.59
N ALA A 32 -1.39 -4.30 4.40
CA ALA A 32 -0.61 -5.53 4.56
C ALA A 32 -1.45 -6.65 5.19
N ASP A 33 -2.15 -6.35 6.28
CA ASP A 33 -3.00 -7.31 7.00
C ASP A 33 -4.10 -7.86 6.09
N LYS A 34 -4.81 -6.98 5.38
CA LYS A 34 -5.83 -7.39 4.40
C LYS A 34 -5.27 -8.30 3.30
N ALA A 35 -4.09 -7.97 2.79
CA ALA A 35 -3.45 -8.79 1.76
C ALA A 35 -2.96 -10.13 2.31
N ALA A 36 -2.45 -10.15 3.53
CA ALA A 36 -1.95 -11.35 4.19
C ALA A 36 -3.09 -12.33 4.53
N GLU A 37 -4.20 -11.86 5.09
CA GLU A 37 -5.38 -12.69 5.35
C GLU A 37 -5.88 -13.36 4.07
N LYS A 38 -5.94 -12.61 2.97
CA LYS A 38 -6.33 -13.15 1.67
C LYS A 38 -5.30 -14.14 1.12
N TYR A 39 -4.01 -13.90 1.34
CA TYR A 39 -2.93 -14.70 0.76
C TYR A 39 -2.81 -16.09 1.39
N VAL A 40 -3.03 -16.22 2.70
CA VAL A 40 -2.94 -17.52 3.40
C VAL A 40 -4.30 -18.03 3.91
N SER A 41 -5.40 -17.38 3.54
CA SER A 41 -6.77 -17.76 3.96
C SER A 41 -6.95 -17.86 5.48
N GLY A 42 -6.35 -16.93 6.23
CA GLY A 42 -6.37 -16.93 7.69
C GLY A 42 -6.86 -15.62 8.31
N LYS A 43 -6.66 -15.47 9.62
CA LYS A 43 -7.01 -14.27 10.39
C LYS A 43 -5.83 -13.67 11.11
N THR A 44 -5.72 -12.34 11.07
CA THR A 44 -4.68 -11.64 11.81
C THR A 44 -4.91 -11.79 13.31
N PHE A 45 -3.86 -12.19 14.03
CA PHE A 45 -3.92 -12.37 15.50
C PHE A 45 -3.05 -11.34 16.24
N LYS A 46 -2.19 -10.63 15.51
CA LYS A 46 -1.31 -9.59 16.02
C LYS A 46 -1.22 -8.48 14.99
N ARG A 47 -1.16 -7.23 15.47
CA ARG A 47 -1.01 -6.03 14.64
C ARG A 47 0.25 -6.12 13.77
N ALA A 48 0.13 -5.76 12.49
CA ALA A 48 1.25 -5.64 11.58
C ALA A 48 2.33 -4.63 12.04
N MET A 49 3.56 -4.85 11.59
CA MET A 49 4.72 -4.02 11.90
C MET A 49 5.37 -3.49 10.61
N VAL A 50 5.61 -2.18 10.55
CA VAL A 50 6.44 -1.60 9.49
C VAL A 50 7.90 -1.89 9.86
N LEU A 51 8.59 -2.66 9.02
CA LEU A 51 9.96 -3.10 9.27
C LEU A 51 11.00 -2.17 8.65
N LYS A 52 10.71 -1.66 7.44
CA LYS A 52 11.64 -0.85 6.67
C LYS A 52 10.91 0.12 5.77
N LYS A 53 11.53 1.29 5.54
CA LYS A 53 11.19 2.20 4.45
C LYS A 53 12.31 2.18 3.40
N HIS A 54 11.98 1.85 2.17
CA HIS A 54 12.91 1.79 1.05
C HIS A 54 13.02 3.16 0.37
N LEU A 55 14.22 3.74 0.32
CA LEU A 55 14.50 4.99 -0.39
C LEU A 55 15.13 4.69 -1.78
N PRO A 56 14.86 5.50 -2.82
CA PRO A 56 14.02 6.70 -2.84
C PRO A 56 12.52 6.42 -3.02
N SER A 57 12.13 5.17 -3.29
CA SER A 57 10.74 4.81 -3.66
C SER A 57 9.68 5.02 -2.57
N LYS A 58 10.09 5.25 -1.33
CA LYS A 58 9.25 5.37 -0.12
C LYS A 58 8.35 4.16 0.13
N ARG A 59 8.63 3.01 -0.48
CA ARG A 59 7.88 1.77 -0.23
C ARG A 59 8.16 1.29 1.18
N LYS A 60 7.13 0.78 1.87
CA LYS A 60 7.26 0.24 3.22
C LYS A 60 7.22 -1.28 3.17
N GLU A 61 8.20 -1.92 3.78
CA GLU A 61 8.14 -3.35 4.07
C GLU A 61 7.39 -3.55 5.37
N VAL A 62 6.33 -4.36 5.33
CA VAL A 62 5.41 -4.58 6.45
C VAL A 62 5.27 -6.07 6.69
N ALA A 63 5.38 -6.50 7.94
CA ALA A 63 5.10 -7.86 8.37
C ALA A 63 3.71 -7.95 9.01
N SER A 64 2.91 -8.89 8.54
CA SER A 64 1.58 -9.25 9.05
C SER A 64 1.62 -10.64 9.66
N TYR A 65 0.83 -10.86 10.70
CA TYR A 65 0.84 -12.10 11.49
C TYR A 65 -0.54 -12.76 11.41
N VAL A 66 -0.61 -13.89 10.71
CA VAL A 66 -1.87 -14.55 10.36
C VAL A 66 -1.91 -15.96 10.91
N TYR A 67 -3.01 -16.32 11.55
CA TYR A 67 -3.31 -17.67 12.01
C TYR A 67 -4.30 -18.34 11.05
N VAL A 68 -4.00 -19.56 10.63
CA VAL A 68 -4.85 -20.38 9.74
C VAL A 68 -5.40 -21.54 10.56
N LYS A 69 -6.68 -21.45 10.92
CA LYS A 69 -7.35 -22.42 11.81
C LYS A 69 -7.46 -23.83 11.22
N ALA A 70 -7.62 -23.94 9.90
CA ALA A 70 -7.77 -25.24 9.23
C ALA A 70 -6.52 -26.13 9.37
N ASP A 71 -5.35 -25.49 9.37
CA ASP A 71 -4.06 -26.18 9.42
C ASP A 71 -3.37 -26.02 10.79
N ASP A 72 -3.95 -25.23 11.69
CA ASP A 72 -3.38 -24.82 12.98
C ASP A 72 -1.98 -24.19 12.85
N LEU A 73 -1.80 -23.31 11.86
CA LEU A 73 -0.49 -22.71 11.53
C LEU A 73 -0.46 -21.19 11.71
N TYR A 74 0.66 -20.70 12.25
CA TYR A 74 1.00 -19.29 12.37
C TYR A 74 1.99 -18.85 11.27
N TYR A 75 1.56 -17.87 10.49
CA TYR A 75 2.35 -17.27 9.41
C TYR A 75 2.80 -15.85 9.75
N SER A 76 4.03 -15.53 9.35
CA SER A 76 4.45 -14.15 9.12
C SER A 76 4.50 -13.91 7.63
N VAL A 77 3.74 -12.93 7.15
CA VAL A 77 3.61 -12.57 5.73
C VAL A 77 4.19 -11.18 5.54
N PHE A 78 5.08 -11.03 4.56
CA PHE A 78 5.80 -9.78 4.32
C PHE A 78 5.30 -9.15 3.03
N SER A 79 5.00 -7.85 3.07
CA SER A 79 4.48 -7.08 1.94
C SER A 79 5.28 -5.81 1.71
N LEU A 80 5.40 -5.40 0.44
CA LEU A 80 5.79 -4.05 0.07
C LEU A 80 4.56 -3.20 -0.18
N ILE A 81 4.44 -2.09 0.55
CA ILE A 81 3.37 -1.11 0.42
C ILE A 81 3.88 0.10 -0.35
N ASN A 82 3.20 0.48 -1.43
CA ASN A 82 3.55 1.67 -2.21
C ASN A 82 2.84 2.95 -1.70
N SER A 83 3.13 4.09 -2.33
CA SER A 83 2.51 5.39 -1.98
C SER A 83 0.99 5.44 -2.17
N LYS A 84 0.39 4.48 -2.90
CA LYS A 84 -1.05 4.34 -3.07
C LYS A 84 -1.67 3.32 -2.10
N CYS A 85 -0.95 2.97 -1.04
CA CYS A 85 -1.32 1.94 -0.06
C CYS A 85 -1.67 0.57 -0.67
N LYS A 86 -1.10 0.24 -1.83
CA LYS A 86 -1.25 -1.09 -2.42
C LYS A 86 -0.18 -2.02 -1.90
N ALA A 87 -0.60 -3.18 -1.41
CA ALA A 87 0.27 -4.24 -0.93
C ALA A 87 0.69 -5.19 -2.06
N GLN A 88 1.97 -5.52 -2.10
CA GLN A 88 2.54 -6.62 -2.89
C GLN A 88 3.19 -7.60 -1.93
N ILE A 89 2.68 -8.84 -1.89
CA ILE A 89 3.28 -9.92 -1.09
C ILE A 89 4.66 -10.25 -1.67
N ILE A 90 5.69 -10.32 -0.82
CA ILE A 90 7.06 -10.66 -1.23
C ILE A 90 7.51 -12.03 -0.71
N LYS A 91 7.10 -12.42 0.50
CA LYS A 91 7.46 -13.71 1.12
C LYS A 91 6.55 -14.03 2.29
N ARG A 92 6.57 -15.29 2.74
CA ARG A 92 5.97 -15.75 4.00
C ARG A 92 6.84 -16.80 4.68
N THR A 93 6.60 -17.06 5.96
CA THR A 93 7.14 -18.24 6.65
C THR A 93 6.45 -19.53 6.20
N ASN A 94 7.01 -20.69 6.56
CA ASN A 94 6.43 -22.01 6.27
C ASN A 94 5.25 -22.40 7.19
N GLY A 95 4.79 -21.50 8.05
CA GLY A 95 3.90 -21.86 9.15
C GLY A 95 4.68 -22.46 10.32
N LYS A 96 4.23 -22.19 11.54
CA LYS A 96 4.66 -22.91 12.75
C LYS A 96 3.41 -23.23 13.57
N HIS A 97 3.41 -24.37 14.25
CA HIS A 97 2.50 -24.65 15.35
C HIS A 97 2.96 -23.90 16.60
#